data_AF-A0A452IAZ4-F1
#
_entry.id   AF-A0A452IAZ4-F1
#
_cell.length_a   1.000
_cell.length_b   1.000
_cell.length_c   1.000
_cell.angle_alpha   90.00
_cell.angle_beta   90.00
_cell.angle_gamma   90.00
#
_symmetry.space_group_name_H-M   'P 1'
#
loop_
_entity.id
_entity.type
_entity.pdbx_description
1 polymer ?
#
loop_
_entity_poly.entity_id
_entity_poly.type
_entity_poly.pdbx_seq_one_letter_code
_entity_poly.pdbx_strand_id
1 'polypeptide(L)'
;IRGCHFVQFQHCWFFNSFSCIAVNIYVKVYTNSPFLVCMDLALSQKEVIDPNYLWIGPNGKTLKGNYVNLTETGKLMVRGFQESMSGSYTCTLSYKTINTDIQEEREKFKTYKFMVYAYREPDYTYQISVRFTTKECTLAANGQFFEELKKILNDLISDLTCHVIEPSYKCHVIKIPKHGLLDELFVTFQVNPFAPGWEAVCQQISYDCEDVTNRRVQEVGYF
;
A
#
# COMPACT_ATOMS: atom_id res chain seq x y z
N ILE A 1 -18.20 -9.83 1.34
CA ILE A 1 -17.06 -10.76 1.46
C ILE A 1 -16.12 -10.14 2.49
N ARG A 2 -15.92 -10.79 3.64
CA ARG A 2 -15.22 -10.22 4.80
C ARG A 2 -13.71 -10.20 4.52
N GLY A 3 -13.12 -9.01 4.45
CA GLY A 3 -11.69 -8.82 4.24
C GLY A 3 -10.85 -9.40 5.36
N CYS A 4 -9.77 -10.09 4.99
CA CYS A 4 -8.72 -10.52 5.91
C CYS A 4 -8.02 -9.30 6.49
N HIS A 5 -8.43 -8.85 7.67
CA HIS A 5 -7.60 -7.98 8.50
C HIS A 5 -6.39 -8.77 9.00
N PHE A 6 -5.23 -8.58 8.36
CA PHE A 6 -3.94 -8.94 8.96
C PHE A 6 -3.56 -7.83 9.95
N VAL A 7 -4.09 -7.91 11.18
CA VAL A 7 -3.49 -7.22 12.33
C VAL A 7 -2.62 -8.26 13.03
N GLN A 8 -1.34 -8.30 12.67
CA GLN A 8 -0.38 -9.15 13.36
C GLN A 8 -0.05 -8.51 14.71
N PHE A 9 -0.79 -8.89 15.76
CA PHE A 9 -0.35 -8.72 17.14
C PHE A 9 0.75 -9.75 17.40
N GLN A 10 2.01 -9.32 17.33
CA GLN A 10 3.13 -10.17 17.69
C GLN A 10 3.35 -10.11 19.21
N HIS A 11 2.84 -11.11 19.94
CA HIS A 11 3.25 -11.40 21.31
C HIS A 11 4.70 -11.93 21.29
N CYS A 12 5.61 -11.26 22.00
CA CYS A 12 6.99 -11.71 22.21
C CYS A 12 7.06 -12.72 23.36
N TRP A 13 7.54 -13.94 23.08
CA TRP A 13 8.12 -14.83 24.09
C TRP A 13 9.62 -15.01 23.80
N PHE A 14 10.40 -14.64 24.81
CA PHE A 14 11.76 -15.04 25.20
C PHE A 14 12.70 -15.64 24.15
N PHE A 15 13.87 -15.02 23.94
CA PHE A 15 15.16 -15.60 24.36
C PHE A 15 16.25 -14.51 24.43
N ASN A 16 17.12 -14.64 25.42
CA ASN A 16 18.26 -13.79 25.75
C ASN A 16 19.09 -13.39 24.52
N SER A 17 18.99 -12.14 24.06
CA SER A 17 20.01 -11.35 23.37
C SER A 17 19.41 -9.98 23.05
N PHE A 18 20.09 -8.89 23.43
CA PHE A 18 19.68 -7.52 23.12
C PHE A 18 19.54 -7.33 21.60
N SER A 19 18.32 -7.36 21.09
CA SER A 19 17.98 -6.85 19.76
C SER A 19 16.74 -5.98 19.89
N CYS A 20 16.94 -4.68 19.72
CA CYS A 20 15.86 -3.70 19.52
C CYS A 20 15.19 -4.01 18.18
N ILE A 21 14.29 -5.00 18.18
CA ILE A 21 13.53 -5.39 17.00
C ILE A 21 12.62 -4.21 16.64
N ALA A 22 12.82 -3.66 15.45
CA ALA A 22 11.95 -2.64 14.92
C ALA A 22 10.59 -3.25 14.60
N VAL A 23 9.51 -2.52 14.91
CA VAL A 23 8.15 -2.95 14.57
C VAL A 23 7.87 -2.61 13.12
N ASN A 24 7.51 -3.60 12.32
CA ASN A 24 7.11 -3.40 10.92
C ASN A 24 5.65 -2.92 10.86
N ILE A 25 5.41 -1.83 10.16
CA ILE A 25 4.09 -1.23 9.95
C ILE A 25 3.89 -1.04 8.46
N TYR A 26 2.73 -1.41 7.95
CA TYR A 26 2.35 -1.25 6.56
C TYR A 26 1.26 -0.19 6.46
N VAL A 27 1.46 0.80 5.61
CA VAL A 27 0.53 1.92 5.40
C VAL A 27 0.13 1.96 3.94
N LYS A 28 -1.18 1.98 3.67
CA LYS A 28 -1.72 2.11 2.31
C LYS A 28 -1.31 3.47 1.74
N VAL A 29 -0.77 3.51 0.53
CA VAL A 29 -0.34 4.77 -0.10
C VAL A 29 -1.51 5.77 -0.16
N TYR A 30 -1.21 7.06 0.07
CA TYR A 30 -2.17 8.17 0.10
C TYR A 30 -3.21 8.12 1.22
N THR A 31 -2.96 7.31 2.27
CA THR A 31 -3.77 7.28 3.49
C THR A 31 -2.99 7.78 4.70
N ASN A 32 -3.67 8.01 5.83
CA ASN A 32 -2.98 8.33 7.08
C ASN A 32 -2.41 7.04 7.70
N SER A 33 -1.21 7.12 8.27
CA SER A 33 -0.66 6.03 9.05
C SER A 33 -1.51 5.77 10.30
N PRO A 34 -1.47 4.55 10.87
CA PRO A 34 -1.89 4.38 12.26
C PRO A 34 -1.05 5.26 13.17
N PHE A 35 -1.56 5.53 14.38
CA PHE A 35 -0.77 6.21 15.40
C PHE A 35 0.36 5.31 15.90
N LEU A 36 1.59 5.78 15.75
CA LEU A 36 2.78 5.17 16.32
C LEU A 36 2.95 5.67 17.75
N VAL A 37 3.03 4.75 18.69
CA VAL A 37 3.09 5.08 20.12
C VAL A 37 4.53 5.01 20.61
N CYS A 38 5.04 6.12 21.15
CA CYS A 38 6.39 6.22 21.70
C CYS A 38 6.48 5.69 23.14
N MET A 39 5.96 4.49 23.38
CA MET A 39 5.94 3.88 24.71
C MET A 39 5.64 2.39 24.61
N ASP A 40 6.23 1.59 25.51
CA ASP A 40 5.85 0.18 25.68
C ASP A 40 4.71 0.02 26.70
N LEU A 41 4.05 -1.14 26.67
CA LEU A 41 2.94 -1.46 27.56
C LEU A 41 3.32 -1.37 29.04
N ALA A 42 4.56 -1.70 29.41
CA ALA A 42 4.98 -1.66 30.81
C ALA A 42 5.11 -0.22 31.33
N LEU A 43 5.58 0.70 30.49
CA LEU A 43 5.71 2.11 30.84
C LEU A 43 4.37 2.85 30.74
N SER A 44 3.47 2.42 29.84
CA SER A 44 2.12 3.03 29.74
C SER A 44 1.24 2.80 30.96
N GLN A 45 1.63 1.87 31.84
CA GLN A 45 0.94 1.56 33.10
C GLN A 45 1.64 2.17 34.32
N LYS A 46 2.62 3.06 34.12
CA LYS A 46 3.38 3.72 35.18
C LYS A 46 3.22 5.23 35.07
N GLU A 47 3.22 5.89 36.22
CA GLU A 47 3.35 7.34 36.27
C GLU A 47 4.77 7.75 35.87
N VAL A 48 4.86 8.71 34.98
CA VAL A 48 6.10 9.32 34.50
C VAL A 48 6.00 10.82 34.64
N ILE A 49 7.07 11.46 35.06
CA ILE A 49 7.11 12.90 35.31
C ILE A 49 7.78 13.59 34.11
N ASP A 50 7.21 14.71 33.67
CA ASP A 50 7.69 15.55 32.57
C ASP A 50 8.07 14.76 31.29
N PRO A 51 7.18 13.94 30.72
CA PRO A 51 7.52 13.17 29.52
C PRO A 51 7.73 14.09 28.31
N ASN A 52 8.82 13.85 27.58
CA ASN A 52 9.14 14.55 26.34
C ASN A 52 9.48 13.55 25.22
N TYR A 53 9.01 13.84 24.02
CA TYR A 53 8.99 12.91 22.89
C TYR A 53 9.69 13.51 21.68
N LEU A 54 10.78 12.87 21.23
CA LEU A 54 11.51 13.27 20.04
C LEU A 54 11.37 12.24 18.93
N TRP A 55 10.73 12.63 17.83
CA TRP A 55 10.58 11.79 16.65
C TRP A 55 11.55 12.15 15.53
N ILE A 56 12.22 11.13 14.98
CA ILE A 56 13.13 11.20 13.83
C ILE A 56 12.55 10.36 12.70
N GLY A 57 12.46 10.96 11.51
CA GLY A 57 11.95 10.32 10.31
C GLY A 57 13.01 9.51 9.54
N PRO A 58 12.61 8.88 8.42
CA PRO A 58 13.48 8.03 7.60
C PRO A 58 14.66 8.77 6.97
N ASN A 59 14.55 10.10 6.83
CA ASN A 59 15.63 10.97 6.37
C ASN A 59 16.64 11.36 7.46
N GLY A 60 16.49 10.81 8.68
CA GLY A 60 17.35 11.13 9.82
C GLY A 60 17.10 12.50 10.46
N LYS A 61 16.07 13.24 10.03
CA LYS A 61 15.74 14.56 10.56
C LYS A 61 14.54 14.49 11.50
N THR A 62 14.46 15.45 12.42
CA THR A 62 13.27 15.62 13.27
C THR A 62 12.06 15.87 12.40
N LEU A 63 10.97 15.14 12.68
CA LEU A 63 9.72 15.29 11.94
C LEU A 63 9.11 16.67 12.20
N LYS A 64 8.92 17.45 11.15
CA LYS A 64 8.28 18.77 11.17
C LYS A 64 7.51 18.97 9.87
N GLY A 65 6.36 19.63 9.94
CA GLY A 65 5.56 20.00 8.76
C GLY A 65 4.11 19.51 8.80
N ASN A 66 3.35 19.90 7.78
CA ASN A 66 1.89 19.71 7.72
C ASN A 66 1.47 18.24 7.51
N TYR A 67 2.39 17.38 7.09
CA TYR A 67 2.17 15.95 6.88
C TYR A 67 2.35 15.12 8.18
N VAL A 68 2.63 15.77 9.31
CA VAL A 68 2.86 15.13 10.60
C VAL A 68 1.80 15.59 11.59
N ASN A 69 1.20 14.65 12.30
CA ASN A 69 0.34 14.92 13.44
C ASN A 69 0.94 14.28 14.70
N LEU A 70 1.50 15.11 15.57
CA LEU A 70 2.04 14.71 16.87
C LEU A 70 1.06 15.10 17.97
N THR A 71 0.63 14.12 18.76
CA THR A 71 -0.22 14.38 19.93
C THR A 71 0.61 14.83 21.12
N GLU A 72 -0.02 15.50 22.09
CA GLU A 72 0.60 15.85 23.38
C GLU A 72 1.13 14.63 24.13
N THR A 73 0.50 13.47 23.93
CA THR A 73 0.91 12.17 24.47
C THR A 73 2.03 11.49 23.69
N GLY A 74 2.65 12.18 22.72
CA GLY A 74 3.79 11.70 21.97
C GLY A 74 3.48 10.69 20.87
N LYS A 75 2.21 10.53 20.48
CA LYS A 75 1.82 9.64 19.38
C LYS A 75 2.03 10.34 18.04
N LEU A 76 2.55 9.61 17.07
CA LEU A 76 2.82 10.11 15.72
C LEU A 76 1.85 9.52 14.71
N MET A 77 1.20 10.36 13.92
CA MET A 77 0.52 9.96 12.67
C MET A 77 1.13 10.73 11.50
N VAL A 78 1.47 10.01 10.43
CA VAL A 78 1.92 10.60 9.16
C VAL A 78 0.71 10.65 8.21
N ARG A 79 0.41 11.84 7.69
CA ARG A 79 -0.74 12.09 6.81
C ARG A 79 -0.35 11.91 5.35
N GLY A 80 -1.28 11.37 4.55
CA GLY A 80 -1.09 11.22 3.11
C GLY A 80 0.19 10.45 2.77
N PHE A 81 0.39 9.30 3.40
CA PHE A 81 1.64 8.55 3.38
C PHE A 81 2.02 8.16 1.95
N GLN A 82 3.21 8.57 1.51
CA GLN A 82 3.72 8.28 0.17
C GLN A 82 4.83 7.22 0.23
N GLU A 83 5.14 6.60 -0.91
CA GLU A 83 6.21 5.63 -1.03
C GLU A 83 7.56 6.17 -0.53
N SER A 84 7.87 7.42 -0.88
CA SER A 84 9.07 8.16 -0.45
C SER A 84 9.13 8.42 1.06
N MET A 85 8.01 8.28 1.77
CA MET A 85 7.93 8.41 3.23
C MET A 85 8.22 7.09 3.95
N SER A 86 8.45 5.99 3.23
CA SER A 86 8.82 4.70 3.82
C SER A 86 10.21 4.74 4.46
N GLY A 87 10.40 3.95 5.51
CA GLY A 87 11.70 3.73 6.13
C GLY A 87 11.66 3.69 7.65
N SER A 88 12.81 4.02 8.26
CA SER A 88 13.00 3.93 9.70
C SER A 88 12.52 5.18 10.42
N TYR A 89 11.49 5.03 11.26
CA TYR A 89 11.03 6.04 12.20
C TYR A 89 11.53 5.69 13.59
N THR A 90 12.03 6.67 14.33
CA THR A 90 12.56 6.45 15.68
C THR A 90 11.98 7.48 16.61
N CYS A 91 11.54 7.05 17.78
CA CYS A 91 11.14 7.93 18.86
C CYS A 91 12.04 7.75 20.08
N THR A 92 12.49 8.85 20.65
CA THR A 92 13.14 8.87 21.97
C THR A 92 12.20 9.54 22.96
N LEU A 93 11.80 8.78 23.99
CA LEU A 93 11.06 9.25 25.15
C LEU A 93 12.05 9.56 26.28
N SER A 94 12.11 10.81 26.71
CA SER A 94 12.78 11.25 27.94
C SER A 94 11.74 11.50 29.03
N TYR A 95 11.96 10.98 30.22
CA TYR A 95 11.03 11.12 31.35
C TYR A 95 11.77 11.01 32.67
N LYS A 96 11.19 11.55 33.73
CA LYS A 96 11.72 11.44 35.09
C LYS A 96 10.96 10.39 35.88
N THR A 97 11.68 9.71 36.78
CA THR A 97 11.11 8.81 37.78
C THR A 97 11.66 9.14 39.16
N ILE A 98 10.84 9.01 40.20
CA ILE A 98 11.29 9.14 41.59
C ILE A 98 11.97 7.83 41.98
N ASN A 99 13.21 7.91 42.46
CA ASN A 99 13.83 6.79 43.12
C ASN A 99 13.28 6.68 44.55
N THR A 100 12.50 5.64 44.84
CA THR A 100 11.82 5.45 46.13
C THR A 100 12.79 5.35 47.30
N ASP A 101 14.04 4.95 47.07
CA ASP A 101 15.02 4.73 48.13
C ASP A 101 15.75 6.01 48.56
N ILE A 102 15.80 7.04 47.69
CA ILE A 102 16.61 8.25 47.90
C ILE A 102 15.82 9.55 47.67
N GLN A 103 14.53 9.47 47.27
CA GLN A 103 13.66 10.61 46.92
C GLN A 103 14.25 11.57 45.87
N GLU A 104 15.13 11.09 45.00
CA GLU A 104 15.73 11.87 43.92
C GLU A 104 15.02 11.60 42.57
N GLU A 105 14.82 12.66 41.79
CA GLU A 105 14.40 12.57 40.39
C GLU A 105 15.55 12.05 39.53
N ARG A 106 15.33 10.92 38.83
CA ARG A 106 16.24 10.42 37.80
C ARG A 106 15.60 10.51 36.43
N GLU A 107 16.30 11.16 35.51
CA GLU A 107 15.95 11.17 34.10
C GLU A 107 16.30 9.83 33.44
N LYS A 108 15.38 9.32 32.63
CA LYS A 108 15.49 8.07 31.89
C LYS A 108 15.13 8.32 30.44
N PHE A 109 15.79 7.56 29.57
CA PHE A 109 15.57 7.60 28.13
C PHE A 109 15.20 6.22 27.63
N LYS A 110 14.21 6.16 26.74
CA LYS A 110 13.88 4.96 25.97
C LYS A 110 13.73 5.31 24.50
N THR A 111 14.27 4.46 23.65
CA THR A 111 14.19 4.61 22.20
C THR A 111 13.37 3.48 21.60
N TYR A 112 12.42 3.83 20.74
CA TYR A 112 11.53 2.91 20.03
C TYR A 112 11.73 3.08 18.53
N LYS A 113 11.87 1.97 17.80
CA LYS A 113 12.12 1.96 16.36
C LYS A 113 10.99 1.28 15.61
N PHE A 114 10.57 1.91 14.51
CA PHE A 114 9.50 1.48 13.64
C PHE A 114 10.01 1.44 12.21
N MET A 115 9.78 0.35 11.49
CA MET A 115 9.98 0.29 10.05
C MET A 115 8.62 0.44 9.39
N VAL A 116 8.40 1.56 8.72
CA VAL A 116 7.11 1.88 8.10
C VAL A 116 7.25 1.73 6.59
N TYR A 117 6.39 0.91 5.99
CA TYR A 117 6.41 0.59 4.57
C TYR A 117 5.11 1.04 3.91
N ALA A 118 5.24 1.76 2.82
CA ALA A 118 4.13 1.96 1.90
C ALA A 118 3.77 0.62 1.25
N TYR A 119 2.47 0.30 1.23
CA TYR A 119 1.96 -0.81 0.43
C TYR A 119 0.77 -0.36 -0.41
N ARG A 120 0.53 -1.12 -1.47
CA ARG A 120 -0.67 -1.04 -2.30
C ARG A 120 -1.32 -2.42 -2.26
N GLU A 121 -2.65 -2.48 -2.27
CA GLU A 121 -3.31 -3.78 -2.30
C GLU A 121 -3.01 -4.44 -3.66
N PRO A 122 -2.57 -5.70 -3.68
CA PRO A 122 -2.16 -6.38 -4.91
C PRO A 122 -3.34 -6.64 -5.87
N ASP A 123 -4.57 -6.54 -5.37
CA ASP A 123 -5.78 -7.02 -6.03
C ASP A 123 -6.38 -6.03 -7.06
N TYR A 124 -5.73 -4.88 -7.30
CA TYR A 124 -6.23 -3.88 -8.25
C TYR A 124 -5.85 -4.15 -9.70
N THR A 125 -4.98 -5.13 -9.96
CA THR A 125 -4.68 -5.55 -11.32
C THR A 125 -5.72 -6.60 -11.76
N TYR A 126 -6.70 -6.17 -12.55
CA TYR A 126 -7.71 -7.08 -13.06
C TYR A 126 -7.15 -7.90 -14.22
N GLN A 127 -7.01 -9.21 -14.01
CA GLN A 127 -6.70 -10.12 -15.11
C GLN A 127 -7.99 -10.47 -15.87
N ILE A 128 -7.99 -10.15 -17.16
CA ILE A 128 -9.10 -10.42 -18.07
C ILE A 128 -8.63 -11.46 -19.09
N SER A 129 -9.45 -12.49 -19.26
CA SER A 129 -9.23 -13.57 -20.24
C SER A 129 -10.45 -13.69 -21.14
N VAL A 130 -10.25 -13.53 -22.45
CA VAL A 130 -11.31 -13.59 -23.47
C VAL A 130 -10.94 -14.57 -24.57
N ARG A 131 -11.96 -15.15 -25.22
CA ARG A 131 -11.81 -16.20 -26.24
C ARG A 131 -12.48 -15.78 -27.54
N PHE A 132 -11.75 -15.86 -28.64
CA PHE A 132 -12.23 -15.55 -29.98
C PHE A 132 -12.07 -16.76 -30.90
N THR A 133 -13.09 -17.06 -31.70
CA THR A 133 -12.98 -18.10 -32.74
C THR A 133 -12.15 -17.57 -33.91
N THR A 134 -11.24 -18.39 -34.43
CA THR A 134 -10.49 -18.11 -35.67
C THR A 134 -10.66 -19.26 -36.66
N LYS A 135 -10.27 -19.02 -37.91
CA LYS A 135 -10.32 -20.02 -38.98
C LYS A 135 -9.27 -21.11 -38.78
N GLU A 136 -8.05 -20.72 -38.42
CA GLU A 136 -6.92 -21.61 -38.15
C GLU A 136 -5.87 -20.90 -37.29
N CYS A 137 -5.17 -21.63 -36.43
CA CYS A 137 -4.18 -21.05 -35.54
C CYS A 137 -2.93 -20.48 -36.23
N THR A 138 -2.56 -21.00 -37.40
CA THR A 138 -1.38 -20.55 -38.17
C THR A 138 -1.61 -19.27 -38.96
N LEU A 139 -2.82 -18.72 -38.95
CA LEU A 139 -3.17 -17.55 -39.72
C LEU A 139 -2.43 -16.31 -39.22
N ALA A 140 -1.64 -15.67 -40.09
CA ALA A 140 -0.90 -14.45 -39.76
C ALA A 140 -1.82 -13.30 -39.29
N ALA A 141 -3.07 -13.27 -39.77
CA ALA A 141 -4.07 -12.29 -39.35
C ALA A 141 -4.42 -12.37 -37.86
N ASN A 142 -4.17 -13.50 -37.18
CA ASN A 142 -4.37 -13.63 -35.73
C ASN A 142 -3.49 -12.65 -34.94
N GLY A 143 -2.23 -12.48 -35.37
CA GLY A 143 -1.31 -11.51 -34.76
C GLY A 143 -1.73 -10.07 -35.04
N GLN A 144 -2.18 -9.77 -36.26
CA GLN A 144 -2.70 -8.45 -36.62
C GLN A 144 -3.96 -8.09 -35.80
N PHE A 145 -4.88 -9.04 -35.66
CA PHE A 145 -6.08 -8.88 -34.82
C PHE A 145 -5.70 -8.57 -33.37
N PHE A 146 -4.73 -9.29 -32.80
CA PHE A 146 -4.27 -9.05 -31.44
C PHE A 146 -3.68 -7.64 -31.24
N GLU A 147 -2.86 -7.15 -32.18
CA GLU A 147 -2.31 -5.79 -32.10
C GLU A 147 -3.39 -4.71 -32.22
N GLU A 148 -4.38 -4.88 -33.09
CA GLU A 148 -5.51 -3.94 -33.18
C GLU A 148 -6.39 -3.96 -31.93
N LEU A 149 -6.67 -5.15 -31.38
CA LEU A 149 -7.39 -5.29 -30.12
C LEU A 149 -6.67 -4.55 -28.98
N LYS A 150 -5.34 -4.68 -28.90
CA LYS A 150 -4.53 -3.98 -27.90
C LYS A 150 -4.63 -2.45 -28.03
N LYS A 151 -4.64 -1.90 -29.24
CA LYS A 151 -4.84 -0.45 -29.46
C LYS A 151 -6.21 0.00 -28.97
N ILE A 152 -7.27 -0.69 -29.40
CA ILE A 152 -8.65 -0.38 -28.99
C ILE A 152 -8.80 -0.42 -27.48
N LEU A 153 -8.24 -1.44 -26.81
CA LEU A 153 -8.29 -1.55 -25.36
C LEU A 153 -7.57 -0.39 -24.67
N ASN A 154 -6.38 0.00 -25.14
CA ASN A 154 -5.64 1.13 -24.58
C ASN A 154 -6.40 2.45 -24.77
N ASP A 155 -6.99 2.68 -25.94
CA ASP A 155 -7.75 3.89 -26.23
C ASP A 155 -8.99 3.98 -25.31
N LEU A 156 -9.74 2.88 -25.17
CA LEU A 156 -10.94 2.80 -24.32
C LEU A 156 -10.66 3.12 -22.84
N ILE A 157 -9.52 2.69 -22.30
CA ILE A 157 -9.21 2.87 -20.88
C ILE A 157 -8.33 4.08 -20.59
N SER A 158 -7.86 4.78 -21.63
CA SER A 158 -6.95 5.93 -21.50
C SER A 158 -7.57 7.06 -20.65
N ASP A 159 -8.87 7.34 -20.85
CA ASP A 159 -9.62 8.36 -20.11
C ASP A 159 -9.80 8.02 -18.63
N LEU A 160 -9.70 6.74 -18.27
CA LEU A 160 -9.80 6.25 -16.89
C LEU A 160 -8.48 6.34 -16.13
N THR A 161 -7.39 6.84 -16.74
CA THR A 161 -6.02 6.78 -16.18
C THR A 161 -5.57 5.36 -15.84
N CYS A 162 -6.08 4.39 -16.60
CA CYS A 162 -5.67 2.99 -16.53
C CYS A 162 -4.71 2.67 -17.68
N HIS A 163 -3.98 1.56 -17.59
CA HIS A 163 -3.20 1.05 -18.70
C HIS A 163 -3.23 -0.49 -18.76
N VAL A 164 -3.15 -1.02 -19.99
CA VAL A 164 -3.07 -2.46 -20.22
C VAL A 164 -1.63 -2.92 -20.02
N ILE A 165 -1.44 -3.94 -19.18
CA ILE A 165 -0.14 -4.60 -18.96
C ILE A 165 -0.21 -6.08 -19.33
N GLU A 166 0.96 -6.61 -19.67
CA GLU A 166 1.18 -8.02 -20.01
C GLU A 166 0.16 -8.62 -21.00
N PRO A 167 -0.26 -7.91 -22.07
CA PRO A 167 -1.18 -8.49 -23.03
C PRO A 167 -0.48 -9.65 -23.75
N SER A 168 -1.18 -10.77 -23.87
CA SER A 168 -0.69 -11.96 -24.56
C SER A 168 -1.83 -12.70 -25.25
N TYR A 169 -1.49 -13.48 -26.27
CA TYR A 169 -2.43 -14.41 -26.88
C TYR A 169 -1.80 -15.77 -27.13
N LYS A 170 -2.63 -16.81 -27.10
CA LYS A 170 -2.30 -18.17 -27.53
C LYS A 170 -3.45 -18.71 -28.36
N CYS A 171 -3.13 -19.52 -29.36
CA CYS A 171 -4.16 -20.21 -30.15
C CYS A 171 -4.18 -21.70 -29.80
N HIS A 172 -5.38 -22.26 -29.63
CA HIS A 172 -5.58 -23.65 -29.31
C HIS A 172 -6.69 -24.26 -30.17
N VAL A 173 -6.49 -25.50 -30.60
CA VAL A 173 -7.56 -26.31 -31.22
C VAL A 173 -8.35 -26.99 -30.12
N ILE A 174 -9.64 -26.71 -30.07
CA ILE A 174 -10.55 -27.17 -29.03
C ILE A 174 -11.51 -28.17 -29.62
N LYS A 175 -11.67 -29.31 -28.94
CA LYS A 175 -12.71 -30.28 -29.24
C LYS A 175 -13.96 -29.96 -28.44
N ILE A 176 -15.01 -29.50 -29.11
CA ILE A 176 -16.30 -29.28 -28.48
C ILE A 176 -17.13 -30.56 -28.62
N PRO A 177 -17.66 -31.12 -27.51
CA PRO A 177 -18.54 -32.28 -27.58
C PRO A 177 -19.70 -32.02 -28.55
N LYS A 178 -19.92 -32.93 -29.50
CA LYS A 178 -20.96 -32.86 -30.54
C LYS A 178 -20.80 -31.76 -31.62
N HIS A 179 -19.77 -30.91 -31.55
CA HIS A 179 -19.62 -29.75 -32.46
C HIS A 179 -18.25 -29.71 -33.18
N GLY A 180 -17.44 -30.76 -33.07
CA GLY A 180 -16.19 -30.90 -33.83
C GLY A 180 -14.99 -30.19 -33.20
N LEU A 181 -14.01 -29.86 -34.04
CA LEU A 181 -12.79 -29.12 -33.67
C LEU A 181 -12.94 -27.66 -34.10
N LEU A 182 -12.54 -26.73 -33.23
CA LEU A 182 -12.49 -25.29 -33.51
C LEU A 182 -11.15 -24.71 -33.09
N ASP A 183 -10.61 -23.80 -33.89
CA ASP A 183 -9.46 -22.98 -33.51
C ASP A 183 -9.94 -21.76 -32.71
N GLU A 184 -9.41 -21.57 -31.51
CA GLU A 184 -9.72 -20.43 -30.65
C GLU A 184 -8.46 -19.71 -30.19
N LEU A 185 -8.53 -18.37 -30.22
CA LEU A 185 -7.56 -17.46 -29.66
C LEU A 185 -7.94 -17.13 -28.22
N PHE A 186 -7.06 -17.47 -27.29
CA PHE A 186 -7.12 -17.12 -25.89
C PHE A 186 -6.28 -15.86 -25.71
N VAL A 187 -6.93 -14.75 -25.44
CA VAL A 187 -6.28 -13.48 -25.18
C VAL A 187 -6.39 -13.18 -23.70
N THR A 188 -5.27 -12.86 -23.09
CA THR A 188 -5.18 -12.49 -21.67
C THR A 188 -4.46 -11.16 -21.55
N PHE A 189 -4.97 -10.27 -20.71
CA PHE A 189 -4.32 -9.03 -20.37
C PHE A 189 -4.67 -8.63 -18.94
N GLN A 190 -3.87 -7.73 -18.39
CA GLN A 190 -4.08 -7.16 -17.06
C GLN A 190 -4.38 -5.67 -17.21
N VAL A 191 -5.30 -5.15 -16.41
CA VAL A 191 -5.58 -3.70 -16.35
C VAL A 191 -5.06 -3.16 -15.04
N ASN A 192 -4.12 -2.21 -15.14
CA ASN A 192 -3.60 -1.49 -14.00
C ASN A 192 -4.28 -0.12 -13.90
N PRO A 193 -4.98 0.19 -12.79
CA PRO A 193 -5.72 1.44 -12.64
C PRO A 193 -4.83 2.67 -12.34
N PHE A 194 -3.50 2.52 -12.37
CA PHE A 194 -2.55 3.56 -11.98
C PHE A 194 -1.55 3.85 -13.12
N ALA A 195 -2.02 4.42 -14.23
CA ALA A 195 -1.16 4.86 -15.34
C ALA A 195 -0.39 6.17 -15.00
N PRO A 196 0.71 6.49 -15.73
CA PRO A 196 1.43 7.75 -15.53
C PRO A 196 0.51 8.97 -15.58
N GLY A 197 0.64 9.86 -14.60
CA GLY A 197 -0.25 11.02 -14.43
C GLY A 197 -1.33 10.83 -13.36
N TRP A 198 -1.52 9.58 -12.90
CA TRP A 198 -2.32 9.25 -11.72
C TRP A 198 -1.84 9.98 -10.45
N GLU A 199 -0.53 10.10 -10.25
CA GLU A 199 0.06 10.74 -9.07
C GLU A 199 -0.31 12.22 -8.97
N ALA A 200 -0.38 12.94 -10.09
CA ALA A 200 -0.75 14.34 -10.13
C ALA A 200 -2.20 14.56 -9.68
N VAL A 201 -3.08 13.62 -9.99
CA VAL A 201 -4.49 13.62 -9.59
C VAL A 201 -4.61 13.33 -8.09
N CYS A 202 -3.84 12.36 -7.59
CA CYS A 202 -3.76 12.01 -6.18
C CYS A 202 -3.22 13.14 -5.30
N GLN A 203 -2.23 13.91 -5.78
CA GLN A 203 -1.62 14.98 -5.00
C GLN A 203 -2.58 16.12 -4.65
N GLN A 204 -3.68 16.28 -5.39
CA GLN A 204 -4.66 17.34 -5.15
C GLN A 204 -5.75 16.96 -4.13
N ILE A 205 -5.93 15.67 -3.82
CA ILE A 205 -7.01 15.19 -2.95
C ILE A 205 -6.41 14.63 -1.67
N SER A 206 -6.84 15.20 -0.54
CA SER A 206 -6.20 14.97 0.75
C SER A 206 -6.48 13.60 1.36
N TYR A 207 -7.50 12.88 0.90
CA TYR A 207 -7.90 11.58 1.43
C TYR A 207 -8.55 10.73 0.34
N ASP A 208 -8.04 9.51 0.15
CA ASP A 208 -8.61 8.43 -0.67
C ASP A 208 -8.63 8.66 -2.19
N CYS A 209 -7.53 8.29 -2.85
CA CYS A 209 -7.39 8.39 -4.30
C CYS A 209 -8.29 7.44 -5.10
N GLU A 210 -8.72 6.31 -4.52
CA GLU A 210 -9.53 5.32 -5.26
C GLU A 210 -10.89 5.89 -5.65
N ASP A 211 -11.38 6.85 -4.87
CA ASP A 211 -12.63 7.57 -5.13
C ASP A 211 -12.57 8.37 -6.44
N VAL A 212 -11.37 8.74 -6.92
CA VAL A 212 -11.21 9.51 -8.17
C VAL A 212 -11.44 8.66 -9.42
N THR A 213 -10.86 7.46 -9.47
CA THR A 213 -11.13 6.52 -10.58
C THR A 213 -12.62 6.20 -10.63
N ASN A 214 -13.20 5.93 -9.46
CA ASN A 214 -14.63 5.60 -9.35
C ASN A 214 -15.53 6.75 -9.82
N ARG A 215 -15.19 8.00 -9.53
CA ARG A 215 -15.92 9.17 -10.05
C ARG A 215 -15.82 9.32 -11.55
N ARG A 216 -14.65 9.09 -12.15
CA ARG A 216 -14.50 9.17 -13.62
C ARG A 216 -15.36 8.15 -14.35
N VAL A 217 -15.51 6.95 -13.79
CA VAL A 217 -16.43 5.94 -14.34
C VAL A 217 -17.87 6.47 -14.40
N GLN A 218 -18.30 7.26 -13.41
CA GLN A 218 -19.63 7.89 -13.39
C GLN A 218 -19.74 9.05 -14.40
N GLU A 219 -18.67 9.82 -14.60
CA GLU A 219 -18.64 10.96 -15.52
C GLU A 219 -18.60 10.55 -17.00
N VAL A 220 -17.88 9.46 -17.31
CA VAL A 220 -17.74 8.95 -18.68
C VAL A 220 -18.97 8.13 -19.12
N GLY A 221 -19.88 7.81 -18.19
CA GLY A 221 -21.18 7.22 -18.52
C GLY A 221 -21.11 5.79 -19.06
N TYR A 222 -20.19 4.97 -18.54
CA TYR A 222 -20.11 3.55 -18.91
C TYR A 222 -21.25 2.67 -18.34
N PHE A 223 -22.31 3.29 -17.78
CA PHE A 223 -23.60 2.68 -17.45
C PHE A 223 -24.75 3.65 -17.65
#